data_AF-I3SHX6-F1
#
_entry.id   AF-I3SHX6-F1
#
_cell.length_a   1.000
_cell.length_b   1.000
_cell.length_c   1.000
_cell.angle_alpha   90.00
_cell.angle_beta   90.00
_cell.angle_gamma   90.00
#
_symmetry.space_group_name_H-M   'P 1'
#
loop_
_entity.id
_entity.type
_entity.pdbx_description
1 polymer ?
#
loop_
_entity_poly.entity_id
_entity_poly.type
_entity_poly.pdbx_seq_one_letter_code
_entity_poly.pdbx_strand_id
1 'polypeptide(L)' 'MDRVKDLASKKAAVIFTKSSCYMCHSITQLFYEPGASPAVHELEMNPMVGKWKGL' A
#
# COMPACT_ATOMS: atom_id res chain seq x y z
N MET A 1 12.52 -3.15 -6.89
CA MET A 1 11.89 -1.81 -6.73
C MET A 1 11.17 -1.34 -8.00
N ASP A 2 11.40 -2.00 -9.15
CA ASP A 2 10.95 -1.50 -10.45
C ASP A 2 9.43 -1.48 -10.61
N ARG A 3 8.73 -2.45 -10.01
CA ARG A 3 7.26 -2.47 -9.96
C ARG A 3 6.67 -1.27 -9.21
N VAL A 4 7.31 -0.82 -8.13
CA VAL A 4 6.86 0.36 -7.38
C VAL A 4 7.06 1.62 -8.22
N LYS A 5 8.20 1.72 -8.92
CA LYS A 5 8.48 2.84 -9.84
C LYS A 5 7.50 2.89 -11.01
N ASP A 6 7.16 1.75 -11.60
CA ASP A 6 6.18 1.67 -12.70
C ASP A 6 4.76 2.07 -12.27
N LEU A 7 4.35 1.72 -11.05
CA LEU A 7 3.05 2.16 -10.51
C LEU A 7 3.05 3.67 -10.21
N ALA A 8 4.14 4.18 -9.64
CA ALA A 8 4.29 5.59 -9.30
C ALA A 8 4.42 6.49 -10.54
N SER A 9 4.91 6.00 -11.68
CA SER A 9 4.98 6.80 -12.91
C SER A 9 3.62 7.08 -13.54
N LYS A 10 2.58 6.31 -13.19
CA LYS A 10 1.23 6.38 -13.79
C LYS A 10 0.22 7.15 -12.96
N LYS A 11 0.55 7.49 -11.71
CA LYS A 11 -0.37 8.03 -10.70
C LYS A 11 0.33 9.11 -9.88
N ALA A 12 -0.41 10.17 -9.53
CA ALA A 12 0.11 11.25 -8.69
C ALA A 12 0.52 10.75 -7.28
N ALA A 13 -0.16 9.72 -6.77
CA ALA A 13 0.18 9.04 -5.53
C ALA A 13 -0.20 7.56 -5.60
N VAL A 14 0.63 6.72 -4.96
CA VAL A 14 0.38 5.29 -4.78
C VAL A 14 0.50 4.97 -3.30
N ILE A 15 -0.55 4.41 -2.71
CA ILE A 15 -0.63 4.05 -1.29
C ILE A 15 -0.59 2.54 -1.18
N PHE A 16 0.41 2.02 -0.46
CA PHE A 16 0.47 0.62 -0.08
C PHE A 16 -0.04 0.48 1.35
N THR A 17 -1.14 -0.25 1.53
CA THR A 17 -1.88 -0.37 2.80
C THR A 17 -1.88 -1.82 3.28
N LYS A 18 -2.30 -2.07 4.52
CA LYS A 18 -2.57 -3.41 5.04
C LYS A 18 -3.93 -3.36 5.76
N SER A 19 -4.86 -4.27 5.48
CA SER A 19 -6.14 -4.35 6.22
C SER A 19 -5.96 -4.43 7.74
N SER A 20 -4.91 -5.11 8.21
CA SER A 20 -4.64 -5.23 9.65
C SER A 20 -4.04 -3.95 10.28
N CYS A 21 -3.97 -2.83 9.55
CA CYS A 21 -3.40 -1.57 10.02
C CYS A 21 -4.51 -0.53 10.20
N TYR A 22 -4.88 -0.27 11.45
CA TYR A 22 -5.92 0.70 11.80
C TYR A 22 -5.64 2.11 11.24
N MET A 23 -4.38 2.55 11.26
CA MET A 23 -3.99 3.89 10.76
C MET A 23 -4.12 4.02 9.24
N CYS A 24 -4.11 2.91 8.50
CA CYS A 24 -4.05 2.95 7.06
C CYS A 24 -5.36 3.46 6.42
N HIS A 25 -6.49 3.32 7.12
CA HIS A 25 -7.75 3.98 6.75
C HIS A 25 -7.64 5.50 6.84
N SER A 26 -7.07 6.03 7.93
CA SER A 26 -6.86 7.47 8.12
C SER A 26 -5.95 8.05 7.05
N ILE A 27 -4.83 7.40 6.76
CA ILE A 27 -3.91 7.82 5.68
C ILE A 27 -4.67 7.87 4.34
N THR A 28 -5.44 6.84 4.02
CA THR A 28 -6.19 6.78 2.77
C THR A 28 -7.21 7.93 2.67
N GLN A 29 -7.96 8.21 3.76
CA GLN A 29 -8.90 9.34 3.80
C GLN A 29 -8.20 10.70 3.65
N LEU A 30 -7.05 10.91 4.29
CA LEU A 30 -6.29 12.16 4.20
C LEU A 30 -5.89 12.52 2.76
N PHE A 31 -5.71 11.54 1.87
CA PHE A 31 -5.47 11.79 0.45
C PHE A 31 -6.77 12.07 -0.33
N TYR A 32 -7.89 11.46 0.05
CA TYR A 32 -9.16 11.69 -0.62
C TYR A 32 -9.82 13.03 -0.24
N GLU A 33 -9.69 13.49 1.00
CA GLU A 33 -10.24 14.78 1.47
C GLU A 33 -9.83 16.01 0.63
N PRO A 34 -8.55 16.19 0.24
CA PRO A 34 -8.14 17.27 -0.65
C PRO A 34 -8.49 17.01 -2.12
N GLY A 35 -9.20 15.93 -2.45
CA GLY A 35 -9.61 15.59 -3.82
C GLY A 35 -8.55 14.84 -4.63
N ALA A 36 -7.49 14.31 -4.00
CA ALA A 36 -6.54 13.46 -4.71
C ALA A 36 -7.16 12.10 -5.03
N SER A 37 -6.69 11.47 -6.11
CA SER A 37 -7.11 10.14 -6.53
C SER A 37 -5.92 9.16 -6.45
N PRO A 38 -5.48 8.78 -5.23
CA PRO A 38 -4.39 7.81 -5.07
C PRO A 38 -4.77 6.43 -5.62
N ALA A 39 -3.79 5.68 -6.10
CA ALA A 39 -3.95 4.24 -6.31
C ALA A 39 -3.63 3.49 -5.01
N VAL A 40 -4.59 2.73 -4.48
CA VAL A 40 -4.44 2.00 -3.22
C VAL A 40 -4.22 0.52 -3.50
N HIS A 41 -3.13 -0.04 -2.99
CA HIS A 41 -2.80 -1.45 -3.11
C HIS A 41 -2.65 -2.07 -1.72
N GLU A 42 -3.41 -3.13 -1.46
CA GLU A 42 -3.28 -3.87 -0.22
C GLU A 42 -2.11 -4.85 -0.27
N LEU A 43 -1.26 -4.76 0.76
CA LEU A 43 -0.19 -5.69 1.06
C LEU A 43 -0.80 -6.85 1.84
N GLU A 44 -1.43 -7.76 1.12
CA GLU A 44 -1.78 -9.06 1.68
C GLU A 44 -0.50 -9.74 2.19
N MET A 45 -0.53 -10.16 3.46
CA MET A 45 0.57 -10.90 4.02
C MET A 45 0.50 -12.29 3.41
N ASN A 46 1.25 -12.49 2.32
CA ASN A 46 1.45 -13.81 1.75
C ASN A 46 1.76 -14.79 2.90
N PRO A 47 0.94 -15.83 3.16
CA PRO A 47 1.13 -16.73 4.31
C PRO A 47 2.50 -17.42 4.30
N MET A 48 3.23 -17.36 3.18
CA MET A 48 4.60 -17.84 3.04
C MET A 48 5.66 -16.97 3.75
N VAL A 49 5.39 -15.71 4.10
CA VAL A 49 6.38 -14.83 4.76
C VAL A 49 6.62 -15.25 6.23
N GLY A 50 5.76 -16.10 6.80
CA GLY A 50 5.97 -16.74 8.10
C GLY A 50 7.05 -17.83 8.12
N LYS A 51 7.61 -18.24 6.98
CA LYS A 51 8.64 -19.31 6.89
C LYS A 51 10.10 -18.83 6.93
N TRP A 52 10.36 -17.57 7.29
CA TRP A 52 11.73 -17.05 7.50
C TRP A 52 12.19 -17.06 8.97
N LYS A 53 11.50 -17.82 9.83
CA LYS A 53 12.08 -18.29 11.11
C LYS A 53 12.59 -19.71 10.90
N GLY A 54 13.81 -19.87 10.40
CA GLY A 54 14.43 -21.20 10.28
C GLY A 54 15.42 -21.43 9.15
N LEU A 55 16.03 -20.38 8.59
CA LEU A 55 17.28 -20.46 7.84
C LEU A 55 18.29 -19.48 8.46
#